data_AF-A0A9Q0UCN8-F1
#
_entry.id   AF-A0A9Q0UCN8-F1
#
_cell.length_a   1.000
_cell.length_b   1.000
_cell.length_c   1.000
_cell.angle_alpha   90.00
_cell.angle_beta   90.00
_cell.angle_gamma   90.00
#
_symmetry.space_group_name_H-M   'P 1'
#
loop_
_entity.id
_entity.type
_entity.pdbx_description
1 polymer ?
#
loop_
_entity_poly.entity_id
_entity_poly.type
_entity_poly.pdbx_seq_one_letter_code
_entity_poly.pdbx_strand_id
1 'polypeptide(L)'
;MSLVSSNGLYSMRLGVDFMALYANFKDGKTQQMYWKHKALEAKAEVVQGQGPIHARLESDGFLGMYQIGKTPVDIQPFNSFHRPIDTFLVLRLEPDGNLKGYYWAQTDWVLDYQAITETCELPSPCGSYGLCRPGSGCSCLDNRTQVDTGVISVH
;
A
#
# COMPACT_ATOMS: atom_id res chain seq x y z
N MET A 1 12.54 -7.28 -9.63
CA MET A 1 11.35 -8.13 -9.41
C MET A 1 10.24 -7.22 -8.89
N SER A 2 9.03 -7.27 -9.44
CA SER A 2 7.90 -6.42 -9.02
C SER A 2 6.67 -7.27 -8.75
N LEU A 3 5.92 -6.97 -7.70
CA LEU A 3 4.60 -7.54 -7.51
C LEU A 3 3.61 -6.74 -8.36
N VAL A 4 2.82 -7.42 -9.20
CA VAL A 4 1.90 -6.79 -10.15
C VAL A 4 0.49 -7.26 -9.84
N SER A 5 -0.45 -6.32 -9.86
CA SER A 5 -1.88 -6.59 -9.72
C SER A 5 -2.40 -7.48 -10.84
N SER A 6 -3.48 -8.22 -10.59
CA SER A 6 -4.07 -9.13 -11.58
C SER A 6 -4.61 -8.44 -12.83
N ASN A 7 -4.95 -7.15 -12.75
CA ASN A 7 -5.36 -6.35 -13.91
C ASN A 7 -4.17 -5.70 -14.65
N GLY A 8 -2.94 -5.86 -14.16
CA GLY A 8 -1.73 -5.30 -14.77
C GLY A 8 -1.56 -3.79 -14.64
N LEU A 9 -2.52 -3.08 -14.02
CA LEU A 9 -2.53 -1.62 -13.93
C LEU A 9 -1.66 -1.10 -12.79
N TYR A 10 -1.42 -1.92 -11.77
CA TYR A 10 -0.67 -1.52 -10.58
C TYR A 10 0.54 -2.42 -10.36
N SER A 11 1.63 -1.83 -9.88
CA SER A 11 2.82 -2.57 -9.44
C SER A 11 3.39 -2.02 -8.14
N MET A 12 3.92 -2.91 -7.32
CA MET A 12 4.74 -2.56 -6.15
C MET A 12 6.21 -2.74 -6.52
N ARG A 13 7.03 -1.77 -6.09
CA ARG A 13 8.47 -1.79 -6.29
C ARG A 13 9.19 -1.40 -5.02
N LEU A 14 10.41 -1.90 -4.92
CA LEU A 14 11.32 -1.63 -3.81
C LEU A 14 12.46 -0.76 -4.34
N GLY A 15 12.72 0.32 -3.62
CA GLY A 15 13.83 1.24 -3.84
C GLY A 15 15.00 0.92 -2.91
N VAL A 16 15.88 1.89 -2.72
CA VAL A 16 17.03 1.77 -1.81
C VAL A 16 16.55 1.60 -0.37
N ASP A 17 15.59 2.40 0.05
CA ASP A 17 15.12 2.54 1.44
C ASP A 17 13.59 2.64 1.53
N PHE A 18 12.85 2.25 0.48
CA PHE A 18 11.40 2.41 0.45
C PHE A 18 10.69 1.33 -0.35
N MET A 19 9.42 1.13 -0.04
CA MET A 19 8.45 0.41 -0.85
C MET A 19 7.46 1.42 -1.44
N ALA A 20 7.09 1.26 -2.71
CA ALA A 20 6.16 2.18 -3.36
C ALA A 20 5.22 1.46 -4.32
N LEU A 21 4.02 2.03 -4.47
CA LEU A 21 3.00 1.58 -5.39
C LEU A 21 2.90 2.53 -6.58
N TYR A 22 2.78 1.93 -7.76
CA TYR A 22 2.79 2.63 -9.04
C TYR A 22 1.57 2.25 -9.87
N ALA A 23 0.97 3.25 -10.52
CA ALA A 23 -0.09 3.07 -11.49
C ALA A 23 0.49 3.21 -12.91
N ASN A 24 0.15 2.26 -13.78
CA ASN A 24 0.43 2.29 -15.20
C ASN A 24 -0.75 2.97 -15.91
N PHE A 25 -0.53 4.15 -16.48
CA PHE A 25 -1.55 4.79 -17.31
C PHE A 25 -1.54 4.23 -18.74
N LYS A 26 -2.65 4.43 -19.46
CA LYS A 26 -2.95 3.84 -20.77
C LYS A 26 -1.86 4.04 -21.83
N ASP A 27 -1.00 5.05 -21.68
CA ASP A 27 0.11 5.31 -22.59
C ASP A 27 1.26 4.29 -22.45
N GLY A 28 1.21 3.43 -21.42
CA GLY A 28 2.17 2.36 -21.14
C GLY A 28 3.58 2.83 -20.76
N LYS A 29 3.89 4.10 -20.99
CA LYS A 29 5.20 4.73 -20.80
C LYS A 29 5.33 5.47 -19.48
N THR A 30 4.22 5.93 -18.92
CA THR A 30 4.22 6.76 -17.71
C THR A 30 3.71 5.96 -16.52
N GLN A 31 4.58 5.82 -15.53
CA GLN A 31 4.29 5.13 -14.28
C GLN A 31 4.28 6.18 -13.18
N GLN A 32 3.13 6.40 -12.56
CA GLN A 32 3.00 7.36 -11.47
C GLN A 32 3.08 6.64 -10.14
N MET A 33 4.00 7.06 -9.29
CA MET A 33 4.00 6.68 -7.89
C MET A 33 2.84 7.42 -7.20
N TYR A 34 1.96 6.69 -6.52
CA TYR A 34 0.85 7.27 -5.75
C TYR A 34 0.95 6.99 -4.25
N TRP A 35 1.76 6.01 -3.86
CA TRP A 35 2.01 5.69 -2.46
C TRP A 35 3.46 5.29 -2.27
N LYS A 36 4.06 5.74 -1.17
CA LYS A 36 5.44 5.44 -0.79
C LYS A 36 5.53 5.29 0.71
N HIS A 37 6.13 4.20 1.14
CA HIS A 37 6.52 3.96 2.53
C HIS A 37 8.04 3.85 2.62
N LYS A 38 8.65 4.75 3.38
CA LYS A 38 10.09 4.75 3.64
C LYS A 38 10.37 3.90 4.87
N ALA A 39 11.42 3.09 4.82
CA ALA A 39 11.88 2.32 5.97
C ALA A 39 12.14 3.26 7.17
N LEU A 40 11.69 2.84 8.36
CA LEU A 40 11.84 3.62 9.59
C LEU A 40 13.24 3.51 10.21
N GLU A 41 13.99 2.45 9.85
CA GLU A 41 15.36 2.18 10.33
C GLU A 41 15.46 2.02 11.86
N ALA A 42 14.36 1.62 12.51
CA ALA A 42 14.27 1.60 13.98
C ALA A 42 15.09 0.50 14.66
N LYS A 43 15.33 -0.63 13.99
CA LYS A 43 16.08 -1.80 14.52
C LYS A 43 17.39 -2.07 13.78
N ALA A 44 17.50 -1.57 12.56
CA ALA A 44 18.66 -1.69 11.69
C ALA A 44 18.62 -0.53 10.68
N GLU A 45 19.78 -0.08 10.23
CA GLU A 45 19.92 1.01 9.26
C GLU A 45 20.10 0.46 7.84
N VAL A 46 19.62 1.22 6.86
CA VAL A 46 19.90 1.04 5.44
C VAL A 46 21.28 1.61 5.16
N VAL A 47 22.22 0.73 4.87
CA VAL A 47 23.60 1.10 4.59
C VAL A 47 23.75 1.45 3.11
N GLN A 48 24.21 2.67 2.84
CA GLN A 48 24.44 3.12 1.47
C GLN A 48 25.47 2.23 0.75
N GLY A 49 25.18 1.87 -0.51
CA GLY A 49 26.06 1.04 -1.34
C GLY A 49 25.91 -0.47 -1.13
N GLN A 50 25.10 -0.92 -0.17
CA GLN A 50 24.86 -2.35 0.11
C GLN A 50 23.65 -2.94 -0.65
N GLY A 51 23.18 -2.25 -1.69
CA GLY A 51 22.04 -2.66 -2.52
C GLY A 51 20.69 -2.18 -1.99
N PRO A 52 19.59 -2.48 -2.73
CA PRO A 52 18.24 -2.08 -2.34
C PRO A 52 17.68 -2.95 -1.22
N ILE A 53 16.61 -2.47 -0.58
CA ILE A 53 15.84 -3.32 0.34
C ILE A 53 15.06 -4.42 -0.40
N HIS A 54 14.80 -5.52 0.29
CA HIS A 54 13.80 -6.53 -0.07
C HIS A 54 12.70 -6.61 1.00
N ALA A 55 11.48 -6.94 0.56
CA ALA A 55 10.35 -7.16 1.44
C ALA A 55 10.09 -8.66 1.61
N ARG A 56 9.70 -9.07 2.82
CA ARG A 56 9.37 -10.46 3.14
C ARG A 56 8.12 -10.52 4.01
N LEU A 57 7.19 -11.37 3.62
CA LEU A 57 6.04 -11.73 4.45
C LEU A 57 6.51 -12.77 5.47
N GLU A 58 6.40 -12.44 6.76
CA GLU A 58 6.80 -13.30 7.86
C GLU A 58 5.58 -13.99 8.47
N SER A 59 5.78 -15.23 8.95
CA SER A 59 4.69 -16.10 9.45
C SER A 59 4.02 -15.59 10.72
N ASP A 60 4.68 -14.70 11.45
CA ASP A 60 4.16 -14.02 12.65
C ASP A 60 3.30 -12.79 12.32
N GLY A 61 2.91 -12.60 11.05
CA GLY A 61 1.87 -11.63 10.69
C GLY A 61 2.41 -10.21 10.48
N PHE A 62 3.57 -10.08 9.82
CA PHE A 62 4.05 -8.77 9.38
C PHE A 62 4.75 -8.83 8.02
N LEU A 63 4.79 -7.67 7.37
CA LEU A 63 5.64 -7.44 6.20
C LEU A 63 6.92 -6.73 6.65
N GLY A 64 8.03 -7.46 6.64
CA GLY A 64 9.34 -6.95 7.01
C GLY A 64 10.08 -6.39 5.80
N MET A 65 10.75 -5.24 5.99
CA MET A 65 11.74 -4.72 5.05
C MET A 65 13.13 -5.03 5.57
N TYR A 66 14.00 -5.53 4.70
CA TYR A 66 15.35 -5.97 5.03
C TYR A 66 16.32 -5.43 3.99
N GLN A 67 17.59 -5.27 4.36
CA GLN A 67 18.66 -5.02 3.40
C GLN A 67 19.78 -6.04 3.64
N ILE A 68 20.41 -5.96 4.81
CA ILE A 68 21.55 -6.80 5.20
C ILE A 68 21.16 -7.66 6.41
N GLY A 69 21.42 -8.95 6.32
CA GLY A 69 21.23 -9.88 7.43
C GLY A 69 19.75 -10.22 7.70
N LYS A 70 19.44 -10.50 8.97
CA LYS A 70 18.13 -11.02 9.41
C LYS A 70 17.30 -10.02 10.23
N THR A 71 17.87 -8.86 10.54
CA THR A 71 17.14 -7.82 11.29
C THR A 71 16.41 -6.93 10.29
N PRO A 72 15.10 -6.72 10.44
CA PRO A 72 14.38 -5.82 9.55
C PRO A 72 14.77 -4.37 9.80
N VAL A 73 14.93 -3.60 8.72
CA VAL A 73 15.06 -2.14 8.76
C VAL A 73 13.71 -1.47 8.98
N ASP A 74 12.61 -2.16 8.68
CA ASP A 74 11.25 -1.72 8.99
C ASP A 74 10.27 -2.89 9.13
N ILE A 75 9.22 -2.69 9.92
CA ILE A 75 8.16 -3.68 10.18
C ILE A 75 6.81 -3.02 9.92
N GLN A 76 6.04 -3.60 9.00
CA GLN A 76 4.63 -3.28 8.78
C GLN A 76 3.76 -4.37 9.42
N PRO A 77 3.28 -4.16 10.66
CA PRO A 77 2.50 -5.18 11.36
C PRO A 77 1.13 -5.35 10.72
N PHE A 78 0.63 -6.59 10.70
CA PHE A 78 -0.77 -6.84 10.35
C PHE A 78 -1.64 -6.67 11.61
N ASN A 79 -2.95 -6.55 11.45
CA ASN A 79 -3.88 -6.38 12.57
C ASN A 79 -3.81 -7.56 13.55
N SER A 80 -3.52 -8.74 13.04
CA SER A 80 -3.33 -9.96 13.79
C SER A 80 -1.95 -10.13 14.43
N PHE A 81 -0.99 -9.21 14.23
CA PHE A 81 0.42 -9.38 14.66
C PHE A 81 0.59 -9.72 16.16
N HIS A 82 -0.37 -9.34 17.00
CA HIS A 82 -0.38 -9.67 18.43
C HIS A 82 -0.93 -11.07 18.77
N ARG A 83 -1.37 -11.84 17.76
CA ARG A 83 -1.99 -13.16 17.90
C ARG A 83 -1.25 -14.14 17.00
N PRO A 84 -0.94 -15.36 17.47
CA PRO A 84 -0.36 -16.37 16.60
C PRO A 84 -1.35 -16.71 15.47
N ILE A 85 -0.97 -16.42 14.23
CA ILE A 85 -1.64 -16.97 13.05
C ILE A 85 -0.91 -18.25 12.68
N ASP A 86 -1.51 -19.40 13.00
CA ASP A 86 -1.05 -20.71 12.50
C ASP A 86 -1.79 -21.10 11.21
N THR A 87 -1.91 -20.12 10.29
CA THR A 87 -2.64 -20.26 9.03
C THR A 87 -1.89 -19.60 7.88
N PHE A 88 -2.38 -19.78 6.66
CA PHE A 88 -1.73 -19.21 5.48
C PHE A 88 -1.88 -17.69 5.45
N LEU A 89 -0.76 -17.00 5.23
CA LEU A 89 -0.71 -15.58 4.94
C LEU A 89 -0.44 -15.35 3.45
N VAL A 90 -1.15 -14.39 2.87
CA VAL A 90 -0.90 -13.93 1.50
C VAL A 90 -0.87 -12.41 1.45
N LEU A 91 0.09 -11.87 0.71
CA LEU A 91 0.16 -10.46 0.37
C LEU A 91 -0.12 -10.30 -1.13
N ARG A 92 -1.06 -9.43 -1.48
CA ARG A 92 -1.49 -9.20 -2.86
C ARG A 92 -1.63 -7.72 -3.14
N LEU A 93 -1.22 -7.31 -4.34
CA LEU A 93 -1.58 -6.02 -4.90
C LEU A 93 -2.91 -6.17 -5.62
N GLU A 94 -3.96 -5.55 -5.06
CA GLU A 94 -5.33 -5.69 -5.53
C GLU A 94 -5.60 -4.85 -6.80
N PRO A 95 -6.66 -5.18 -7.56
CA PRO A 95 -7.09 -4.42 -8.73
C PRO A 95 -7.50 -2.97 -8.46
N ASP A 96 -7.72 -2.58 -7.20
CA ASP A 96 -7.98 -1.20 -6.78
C ASP A 96 -6.69 -0.37 -6.59
N GLY A 97 -5.52 -1.03 -6.69
CA GLY A 97 -4.21 -0.46 -6.44
C GLY A 97 -3.76 -0.53 -4.99
N ASN A 98 -4.51 -1.13 -4.08
CA ASN A 98 -4.07 -1.25 -2.70
C ASN A 98 -3.24 -2.54 -2.48
N LEU A 99 -2.21 -2.45 -1.66
CA LEU A 99 -1.47 -3.62 -1.20
C LEU A 99 -2.17 -4.15 0.05
N LYS A 100 -2.73 -5.36 -0.04
CA LYS A 100 -3.48 -5.98 1.04
C LYS A 100 -2.86 -7.30 1.48
N GLY A 101 -2.89 -7.55 2.78
CA GLY A 101 -2.51 -8.81 3.41
C GLY A 101 -3.75 -9.53 3.93
N TYR A 102 -3.79 -10.84 3.76
CA TYR A 102 -4.89 -11.69 4.18
C TYR A 102 -4.37 -12.91 4.93
N TYR A 103 -5.16 -13.40 5.88
CA TYR A 103 -4.98 -14.72 6.46
C TYR A 103 -6.14 -15.65 6.10
N TRP A 104 -5.86 -16.95 6.04
CA TRP A 104 -6.89 -17.95 5.80
C TRP A 104 -7.63 -18.30 7.09
N ALA A 105 -8.93 -18.02 7.15
CA ALA A 105 -9.81 -18.29 8.29
C ALA A 105 -10.63 -19.58 8.08
N GLN A 106 -9.98 -20.63 7.57
CA GLN A 106 -10.57 -21.95 7.25
C GLN A 106 -11.57 -21.97 6.09
N THR A 107 -12.47 -20.99 6.01
CA THR A 107 -13.52 -20.89 4.98
C THR A 107 -13.31 -19.72 4.02
N ASP A 108 -12.61 -18.68 4.44
CA ASP A 108 -12.42 -17.47 3.65
C ASP A 108 -11.08 -16.77 3.93
N TRP A 109 -10.67 -15.90 3.01
CA TRP A 109 -9.53 -15.00 3.16
C TRP A 109 -9.99 -13.73 3.89
N VAL A 110 -9.45 -13.49 5.09
CA VAL A 110 -9.82 -12.33 5.90
C VAL A 110 -8.75 -11.25 5.77
N LEU A 111 -9.19 -10.01 5.50
CA LEU A 111 -8.31 -8.85 5.41
C LEU A 111 -7.64 -8.58 6.76
N ASP A 112 -6.32 -8.42 6.71
CA ASP A 112 -5.48 -8.29 7.90
C ASP A 112 -4.50 -7.12 7.82
N TYR A 113 -4.21 -6.66 6.61
CA TYR A 113 -3.36 -5.51 6.35
C TYR A 113 -3.82 -4.78 5.10
N GLN A 114 -3.72 -3.45 5.11
CA GLN A 114 -3.84 -2.63 3.92
C GLN A 114 -2.90 -1.44 4.02
N ALA A 115 -2.16 -1.16 2.94
CA ALA A 115 -1.18 -0.08 2.90
C ALA A 115 -1.83 1.32 2.85
N ILE A 116 -2.98 1.42 2.17
CA ILE A 116 -3.76 2.64 2.05
C ILE A 116 -5.08 2.44 2.78
N THR A 117 -5.37 3.27 3.78
CA THR A 117 -6.60 3.16 4.59
C THR A 117 -7.73 4.01 4.03
N GLU A 118 -7.41 5.19 3.52
CA GLU A 118 -8.39 6.13 3.00
C GLU A 118 -8.70 5.82 1.53
N THR A 119 -9.98 5.55 1.23
CA THR A 119 -10.43 5.24 -0.14
C THR A 119 -10.01 6.31 -1.15
N CYS A 120 -10.02 7.58 -0.75
CA CYS A 120 -9.67 8.69 -1.64
C CYS A 120 -8.17 8.85 -1.92
N GLU A 121 -7.31 8.13 -1.20
CA GLU A 121 -5.87 8.07 -1.49
C GLU A 121 -5.52 7.01 -2.56
N LEU A 122 -6.50 6.20 -2.96
CA LEU A 122 -6.33 5.27 -4.09
C LEU A 122 -6.27 6.02 -5.43
N PRO A 123 -5.67 5.44 -6.49
CA PRO A 123 -5.46 6.14 -7.76
C PRO A 123 -6.75 6.49 -8.53
N SER A 124 -7.79 5.66 -8.43
CA SER A 124 -9.05 5.90 -9.16
C SER A 124 -10.29 5.35 -8.43
N PRO A 125 -10.55 5.79 -7.19
CA PRO A 125 -11.62 5.24 -6.35
C PRO A 125 -13.02 5.51 -6.87
N CYS A 126 -13.22 6.59 -7.65
CA CYS A 126 -14.52 7.01 -8.16
C CYS A 126 -14.67 6.91 -9.68
N GLY A 127 -13.69 6.30 -10.35
CA GLY A 127 -13.67 6.20 -11.81
C GLY A 127 -13.65 7.56 -12.52
N SER A 128 -13.99 7.54 -13.82
CA SER A 128 -14.07 8.78 -14.61
C SER A 128 -15.26 9.63 -14.18
N TYR A 129 -15.04 10.95 -14.09
CA TYR A 129 -16.06 11.96 -13.77
C TYR A 129 -16.63 11.93 -12.33
N GLY A 130 -16.04 11.12 -11.44
CA GLY A 130 -16.35 11.11 -10.02
C GLY A 130 -15.33 11.93 -9.21
N LEU A 131 -15.83 12.68 -8.22
CA LEU A 131 -15.01 13.28 -7.17
C LEU A 131 -15.02 12.38 -5.94
N CYS A 132 -13.83 12.11 -5.40
CA CYS A 132 -13.71 11.44 -4.11
C CYS A 132 -13.65 12.49 -2.99
N ARG A 133 -14.54 12.37 -2.01
CA ARG A 133 -14.55 13.20 -0.80
C ARG A 133 -14.23 12.32 0.41
N PRO A 134 -13.17 12.63 1.18
CA PRO A 134 -12.86 11.90 2.41
C PRO A 134 -14.09 11.80 3.32
N GLY A 135 -14.35 10.60 3.86
CA GLY A 135 -15.51 10.30 4.70
C GLY A 135 -16.88 10.26 4.00
N SER A 136 -17.04 10.83 2.81
CA SER A 136 -18.32 10.88 2.07
C SER A 136 -18.34 9.99 0.81
N GLY A 137 -17.19 9.50 0.38
CA GLY A 137 -17.07 8.61 -0.78
C GLY A 137 -17.17 9.37 -2.11
N CYS A 138 -17.79 8.74 -3.09
CA CYS A 138 -17.84 9.25 -4.46
C CYS A 138 -19.09 10.08 -4.73
N SER A 139 -18.90 11.26 -5.33
CA SER A 139 -19.98 12.09 -5.86
C SER A 139 -19.73 12.41 -7.33
N CYS A 140 -20.79 12.54 -8.12
CA CYS A 140 -20.66 13.04 -9.49
C CYS A 140 -20.15 14.48 -9.48
N LEU A 141 -19.32 14.84 -10.46
CA LEU A 141 -19.08 16.25 -10.79
C LEU A 141 -20.42 16.89 -11.15
N ASP A 142 -20.95 17.75 -10.29
CA ASP A 142 -22.04 18.65 -10.65
C ASP A 142 -21.46 19.93 -11.26
N ASN A 143 -22.19 20.55 -12.18
CA ASN A 143 -21.76 21.79 -12.86
C ASN A 143 -21.84 23.02 -11.93
N ARG A 144 -21.68 22.83 -10.62
CA ARG A 144 -21.74 23.87 -9.60
C ARG A 144 -20.31 24.27 -9.24
N THR A 145 -19.92 25.47 -9.63
CA THR A 145 -18.64 26.11 -9.29
C THR A 145 -18.60 26.62 -7.85
N GLN A 146 -19.16 25.89 -6.89
CA GLN A 146 -19.06 26.27 -5.48
C GLN A 146 -17.72 25.82 -4.91
N VAL A 147 -16.84 26.80 -4.70
CA VAL A 147 -15.65 26.63 -3.87
C VAL A 147 -16.13 26.49 -2.44
N ASP A 148 -16.19 25.26 -1.93
CA ASP A 148 -16.33 25.06 -0.50
C ASP A 148 -14.98 25.39 0.14
N THR A 149 -14.86 26.58 0.72
CA THR A 149 -13.69 26.99 1.50
C THR A 149 -13.69 26.20 2.81
N GLY A 150 -13.36 24.92 2.72
CA GLY A 150 -13.09 24.08 3.87
C GLY A 150 -11.95 24.71 4.65
N VAL A 151 -12.26 25.27 5.82
CA VAL A 151 -11.28 25.86 6.72
C VAL A 151 -10.33 24.75 7.15
N ILE A 152 -9.08 24.83 6.70
CA ILE A 152 -8.00 23.97 7.21
C ILE A 152 -7.73 24.41 8.65
N SER A 153 -8.37 23.77 9.63
CA SER A 153 -7.95 23.87 11.02
C SER A 153 -6.79 22.90 11.24
N VAL A 154 -5.59 23.44 11.37
CA VAL A 154 -4.43 22.74 11.92
C VAL A 154 -4.62 22.70 13.44
N HIS A 155 -4.76 21.51 14.02
CA HIS A 155 -4.58 21.26 15.45
C HIS A 155 -3.20 20.65 15.67
#